data_AF-A0A975LML3-F1
#
_entry.id   AF-A0A975LML3-F1
#
_cell.length_a   1.000
_cell.length_b   1.000
_cell.length_c   1.000
_cell.angle_alpha   90.00
_cell.angle_beta   90.00
_cell.angle_gamma   90.00
#
_symmetry.space_group_name_H-M   'P 1'
#
loop_
_entity.id
_entity.type
_entity.pdbx_description
1 polymer ?
#
loop_
_entity_poly.entity_id
_entity_poly.type
_entity_poly.pdbx_seq_one_letter_code
_entity_poly.pdbx_strand_id
1 'polypeptide(L)'
;MNYLFKELIRIPYDISIEELNLIEETEFEVDLHGLIFSVAKSAIQRIVRYSPRHIKSIYVIHGYIGGTDLKKMMTKQNMKSSRIKHVNPTMNPGQSVIVFKDIE
;
A
#
# COMPACT_ATOMS: atom_id res chain seq x y z
N MET A 1 27.84 5.59 -8.91
CA MET A 1 26.97 5.67 -7.72
C MET A 1 25.53 5.62 -8.25
N ASN A 2 24.97 4.43 -8.39
CA ASN A 2 23.61 4.26 -8.90
C ASN A 2 22.64 4.64 -7.79
N TYR A 3 21.95 5.76 -7.94
CA TYR A 3 20.72 5.99 -7.21
C TYR A 3 19.70 4.99 -7.75
N LEU A 4 19.61 3.83 -7.11
CA LEU A 4 18.59 2.80 -7.36
C LEU A 4 17.23 3.37 -6.95
N PHE A 5 16.63 4.20 -7.80
CA PHE A 5 15.18 4.30 -7.82
C PHE A 5 14.69 2.97 -8.40
N LYS A 6 14.53 1.97 -7.54
CA LYS A 6 13.87 0.72 -7.91
C LYS A 6 12.46 1.12 -8.32
N GLU A 7 12.16 1.07 -9.61
CA GLU A 7 10.79 1.21 -10.09
C GLU A 7 10.00 0.02 -9.53
N LEU A 8 9.13 0.30 -8.57
CA LEU A 8 8.21 -0.69 -8.05
C LEU A 8 7.12 -0.91 -9.09
N ILE A 9 6.70 -2.16 -9.26
CA ILE A 9 5.51 -2.43 -10.07
C ILE A 9 4.31 -1.72 -9.44
N ARG A 10 3.54 -1.03 -10.27
CA ARG A 10 2.30 -0.39 -9.85
C ARG A 10 1.12 -1.26 -10.24
N ILE A 11 0.29 -1.58 -9.26
CA ILE A 11 -0.91 -2.37 -9.45
C ILE A 11 -2.17 -1.52 -9.28
N PRO A 12 -3.26 -1.87 -9.99
CA PRO A 12 -4.52 -1.15 -9.83
C PRO A 12 -5.15 -1.44 -8.45
N TYR A 13 -5.87 -0.47 -7.91
CA TYR A 13 -6.50 -0.61 -6.58
C TYR A 13 -7.64 -1.64 -6.54
N ASP A 14 -8.20 -1.96 -7.71
CA ASP A 14 -9.27 -2.92 -7.94
C ASP A 14 -8.76 -4.26 -8.52
N ILE A 15 -7.45 -4.53 -8.40
CA ILE A 15 -6.83 -5.80 -8.80
C ILE A 15 -7.62 -7.01 -8.26
N SER A 16 -7.77 -8.03 -9.11
CA SER A 16 -8.37 -9.30 -8.70
C SER A 16 -7.48 -10.05 -7.70
N ILE A 17 -8.04 -11.02 -6.96
CA ILE A 17 -7.21 -11.82 -6.04
C ILE A 17 -6.27 -12.73 -6.84
N GLU A 18 -6.73 -13.20 -7.99
CA GLU A 18 -6.00 -14.03 -8.93
C GLU A 18 -4.75 -13.30 -9.43
N GLU A 19 -4.90 -12.07 -9.94
CA GLU A 19 -3.77 -11.24 -10.37
C GLU A 19 -2.85 -10.84 -9.22
N LEU A 20 -3.42 -10.51 -8.04
CA LEU A 20 -2.63 -10.17 -6.85
C LEU A 20 -1.73 -11.33 -6.41
N ASN A 21 -2.16 -12.57 -6.61
CA ASN A 21 -1.36 -13.77 -6.30
C ASN A 21 -0.26 -14.07 -7.33
N LEU A 22 -0.30 -13.45 -8.50
CA LEU A 22 0.74 -13.58 -9.53
C LEU A 22 1.91 -12.61 -9.34
N ILE A 23 1.81 -11.68 -8.38
CA ILE A 23 2.91 -10.76 -8.05
C ILE A 23 4.07 -11.54 -7.44
N GLU A 24 5.22 -11.54 -8.11
CA GLU A 24 6.44 -12.21 -7.63
C GLU A 24 7.30 -11.28 -6.76
N GLU A 25 7.16 -9.97 -6.93
CA GLU A 25 7.91 -8.96 -6.19
C GLU A 25 7.56 -8.97 -4.69
N THR A 26 8.55 -8.68 -3.85
CA THR A 26 8.32 -8.53 -2.41
C THR A 26 7.72 -7.16 -2.05
N GLU A 27 7.68 -6.23 -3.00
CA GLU A 27 7.27 -4.84 -2.80
C GLU A 27 6.57 -4.31 -4.06
N PHE A 28 5.46 -3.60 -3.89
CA PHE A 28 4.73 -2.98 -5.00
C PHE A 28 4.04 -1.67 -4.58
N GLU A 29 3.57 -0.92 -5.58
CA GLU A 29 2.80 0.31 -5.42
C GLU A 29 1.31 0.11 -5.73
N VAL A 30 0.45 0.76 -4.95
CA VAL A 30 -0.99 0.89 -5.21
C VAL A 30 -1.33 2.37 -5.29
N ASP A 31 -1.98 2.77 -6.37
CA ASP A 31 -2.45 4.14 -6.57
C ASP A 31 -3.92 4.28 -6.13
N LEU A 32 -4.13 5.11 -5.10
CA LEU A 32 -5.43 5.47 -4.54
C LEU A 32 -5.78 6.94 -4.80
N HIS A 33 -4.98 7.66 -5.60
CA HIS A 33 -5.19 9.07 -5.86
C HIS A 33 -6.58 9.32 -6.49
N GLY A 34 -7.29 10.33 -5.97
CA GLY A 34 -8.60 10.72 -6.47
C GLY A 34 -9.76 9.82 -6.03
N LEU A 35 -9.50 8.74 -5.29
CA LEU A 35 -10.56 7.90 -4.73
C LEU A 35 -11.22 8.57 -3.53
N ILE A 36 -12.52 8.33 -3.37
CA ILE A 36 -13.22 8.67 -2.13
C ILE A 36 -12.72 7.80 -0.98
N PHE A 37 -12.75 8.34 0.24
CA PHE A 37 -12.20 7.70 1.44
C PHE A 37 -12.67 6.25 1.65
N SER A 38 -13.97 5.99 1.50
CA SER A 38 -14.54 4.64 1.70
C SER A 38 -14.00 3.63 0.68
N VAL A 39 -13.94 4.02 -0.60
CA VAL A 39 -13.43 3.17 -1.69
C VAL A 39 -11.94 2.91 -1.50
N ALA A 40 -11.14 3.94 -1.23
CA ALA A 40 -9.71 3.82 -0.97
C ALA A 40 -9.44 2.88 0.22
N LYS A 41 -10.20 3.03 1.30
CA LYS A 41 -10.08 2.20 2.51
C LYS A 41 -10.42 0.74 2.22
N SER A 42 -11.55 0.49 1.55
CA SER A 42 -11.97 -0.87 1.20
C SER A 42 -10.97 -1.55 0.27
N ALA A 43 -10.47 -0.83 -0.74
CA ALA A 43 -9.47 -1.33 -1.69
C ALA A 43 -8.18 -1.74 -0.98
N ILE A 44 -7.56 -0.83 -0.21
CA ILE A 44 -6.29 -1.13 0.45
C ILE A 44 -6.43 -2.21 1.53
N GLN A 45 -7.58 -2.27 2.25
CA GLN A 45 -7.84 -3.33 3.21
C GLN A 45 -7.98 -4.70 2.54
N ARG A 46 -8.66 -4.77 1.38
CA ARG A 46 -8.75 -5.99 0.57
C ARG A 46 -7.36 -6.42 0.12
N ILE A 47 -6.57 -5.53 -0.45
CA ILE A 47 -5.20 -5.83 -0.91
C ILE A 47 -4.36 -6.32 0.26
N VAL A 48 -4.31 -5.60 1.39
CA VAL A 48 -3.56 -6.01 2.60
C VAL A 48 -3.99 -7.40 3.10
N ARG A 49 -5.30 -7.69 3.07
CA ARG A 49 -5.84 -8.96 3.56
C ARG A 49 -5.38 -10.13 2.68
N TYR A 50 -5.45 -9.98 1.37
CA TYR A 50 -5.23 -11.04 0.40
C TYR A 50 -3.83 -11.04 -0.24
N SER A 51 -2.99 -10.05 0.06
CA SER A 51 -1.61 -10.00 -0.45
C SER A 51 -0.88 -11.30 -0.11
N PRO A 52 -0.09 -11.87 -1.04
CA PRO A 52 0.71 -13.04 -0.78
C PRO A 52 1.62 -12.90 0.44
N ARG A 53 2.06 -14.05 0.97
CA ARG A 53 2.88 -14.09 2.19
C ARG A 53 4.28 -13.52 2.00
N HIS A 54 4.85 -13.61 0.79
CA HIS A 54 6.18 -13.06 0.49
C HIS A 54 6.22 -11.54 0.39
N ILE A 55 5.06 -10.87 0.33
CA ILE A 55 5.00 -9.41 0.29
C ILE A 55 5.48 -8.83 1.61
N LYS A 56 6.51 -7.98 1.53
CA LYS A 56 7.12 -7.28 2.67
C LYS A 56 6.57 -5.88 2.85
N SER A 57 6.36 -5.17 1.74
CA SER A 57 5.93 -3.77 1.78
C SER A 57 4.91 -3.46 0.68
N ILE A 58 3.96 -2.60 1.00
CA ILE A 58 3.04 -2.00 0.01
C ILE A 58 3.18 -0.49 0.12
N TYR A 59 3.54 0.14 -0.99
CA TYR A 59 3.60 1.58 -1.12
C TYR A 59 2.26 2.09 -1.63
N VAL A 60 1.68 3.05 -0.94
CA VAL A 60 0.33 3.56 -1.21
C VAL A 60 0.44 5.02 -1.61
N ILE A 61 0.15 5.30 -2.87
CA ILE A 61 0.07 6.65 -3.41
C ILE A 61 -1.34 7.16 -3.14
N HIS A 62 -1.47 8.17 -2.31
CA HIS A 62 -2.75 8.79 -1.97
C HIS A 62 -2.84 10.26 -2.42
N GLY A 63 -1.75 10.81 -2.97
CA GLY A 63 -1.65 12.21 -3.37
C GLY A 63 -1.52 13.18 -2.19
N TYR A 64 -1.27 14.45 -2.52
CA TYR A 64 -0.98 15.52 -1.55
C TYR A 64 -1.84 16.80 -1.72
N ILE A 65 -2.59 16.96 -2.82
CA ILE A 65 -3.27 18.23 -3.13
C ILE A 65 -4.62 18.31 -2.40
N GLY A 66 -4.70 19.16 -1.37
CA GLY A 66 -5.96 19.59 -0.71
C GLY A 66 -6.67 18.56 0.18
N GLY A 67 -6.45 17.26 0.00
CA GLY A 67 -7.09 16.18 0.75
C GLY A 67 -6.14 15.51 1.75
N THR A 68 -6.26 15.84 3.03
CA THR A 68 -5.53 15.13 4.11
C THR A 68 -6.19 13.81 4.50
N ASP A 69 -7.37 13.50 3.99
CA ASP A 69 -8.20 12.41 4.51
C ASP A 69 -7.67 11.03 4.15
N LEU A 70 -7.17 10.84 2.92
CA LEU A 70 -6.48 9.59 2.54
C LEU A 70 -5.15 9.45 3.27
N LYS A 71 -4.43 10.55 3.51
CA LYS A 71 -3.21 10.51 4.35
C LYS A 71 -3.54 10.14 5.80
N LYS A 72 -4.59 10.72 6.38
CA LYS A 72 -5.11 10.40 7.74
C LYS A 72 -5.64 8.96 7.81
N MET A 73 -6.09 8.40 6.68
CA MET A 73 -6.46 6.99 6.57
C MET A 73 -5.26 6.06 6.78
N MET A 74 -4.06 6.47 6.35
CA MET A 74 -2.84 5.66 6.40
C MET A 74 -2.25 5.58 7.81
N THR A 75 -2.97 4.92 8.71
CA THR A 75 -2.54 4.67 10.09
C THR A 75 -2.78 3.21 10.45
N LYS A 76 -2.00 2.71 11.42
CA LYS A 76 -2.15 1.34 11.95
C LYS A 76 -3.55 1.07 12.52
N GLN A 77 -4.21 2.08 13.08
CA GLN A 77 -5.57 1.95 13.65
C GLN A 77 -6.63 1.75 12.56
N ASN A 78 -6.47 2.39 11.40
CA ASN A 78 -7.37 2.28 10.26
C ASN A 78 -7.10 1.03 9.41
N MET A 79 -5.86 0.55 9.39
CA MET A 79 -5.41 -0.65 8.68
C MET A 79 -5.31 -1.84 9.63
N LYS A 80 -6.46 -2.36 10.06
CA LYS A 80 -6.55 -3.47 11.01
C LYS A 80 -6.20 -4.80 10.34
N SER A 81 -4.92 -5.17 10.36
CA SER A 81 -4.45 -6.50 9.99
C SER A 81 -3.37 -6.96 10.95
N SER A 82 -3.47 -8.19 11.45
CA SER A 82 -2.45 -8.80 12.33
C SER A 82 -1.10 -8.98 11.63
N ARG A 83 -1.09 -8.96 10.29
CA ARG A 83 0.10 -9.03 9.44
C ARG A 83 0.87 -7.73 9.40
N ILE A 84 0.24 -6.59 9.69
CA ILE A 84 0.91 -5.28 9.61
C ILE A 84 1.82 -5.10 10.82
N LYS A 85 3.08 -4.76 10.54
CA LYS A 85 4.08 -4.34 11.54
C LYS A 85 3.86 -2.87 11.85
N HIS A 86 3.99 -2.00 10.84
CA HIS A 86 3.84 -0.55 10.93
C HIS A 86 3.25 0.04 9.63
N VAL A 87 2.73 1.26 9.73
CA VAL A 87 2.32 2.10 8.59
C VAL A 87 3.02 3.44 8.78
N ASN A 88 3.85 3.84 7.83
CA ASN A 88 4.72 5.02 7.95
C ASN A 88 4.55 5.94 6.74
N PRO A 89 4.64 7.27 6.91
CA PRO A 89 4.83 8.17 5.78
C PRO A 89 6.20 7.92 5.13
N THR A 90 6.31 8.15 3.83
CA THR A 90 7.59 8.16 3.12
C THR A 90 8.16 9.60 3.04
N MET A 91 9.32 9.77 2.39
CA MET A 91 9.83 11.10 2.05
C MET A 91 8.96 11.82 1.00
N ASN A 92 8.11 11.08 0.27
CA ASN A 92 7.09 11.65 -0.59
C ASN A 92 5.81 11.90 0.22
N PRO A 93 5.35 13.16 0.37
CA PRO A 93 4.22 13.49 1.23
C PRO A 93 2.88 12.96 0.72
N GLY A 94 2.81 12.54 -0.55
CA GLY A 94 1.66 11.86 -1.16
C GLY A 94 1.73 10.33 -1.12
N GLN A 95 2.70 9.76 -0.40
CA GLN A 95 2.91 8.32 -0.33
C GLN A 95 3.17 7.85 1.11
N SER A 96 2.56 6.74 1.47
CA SER A 96 2.79 6.01 2.71
C SER A 96 3.21 4.57 2.41
N VAL A 97 3.91 3.91 3.32
CA VAL A 97 4.29 2.50 3.22
C VAL A 97 3.64 1.68 4.33
N ILE A 98 3.01 0.57 3.96
CA ILE A 98 2.56 -0.48 4.86
C ILE A 98 3.65 -1.54 4.89
N VAL A 99 4.21 -1.81 6.07
CA VAL A 99 5.24 -2.83 6.26
C VAL A 99 4.62 -4.04 6.97
N PHE A 100 4.77 -5.22 6.38
CA PHE A 100 4.32 -6.48 6.97
C PHE A 100 5.32 -7.02 7.99
N LYS A 101 4.83 -7.88 8.88
CA LYS A 101 5.67 -8.68 9.77
C LYS A 101 6.40 -9.73 8.95
N ASP A 102 7.64 -9.99 9.33
CA ASP A 102 8.40 -11.11 8.79
C ASP A 102 7.67 -12.41 9.13
N ILE A 103 7.72 -13.37 8.21
CA ILE A 103 7.24 -14.73 8.45
C ILE A 103 8.43 -15.45 9.09
N GLU A 104 8.34 -15.69 10.38
CA GLU A 104 9.21 -16.65 11.08
C GLU A 104 8.97 -18.08 10.59
#